data_AF-A0A846BRU0-F1
#
_entry.id   AF-A0A846BRU0-F1
#
_cell.length_a   1.000
_cell.length_b   1.000
_cell.length_c   1.000
_cell.angle_alpha   90.00
_cell.angle_beta   90.00
_cell.angle_gamma   90.00
#
_symmetry.space_group_name_H-M   'P 1'
#
loop_
_entity.id
_entity.type
_entity.pdbx_description
1 polymer ?
#
loop_
_entity_poly.entity_id
_entity_poly.type
_entity_poly.pdbx_seq_one_letter_code
_entity_poly.pdbx_strand_id
1 'polypeptide(L)'
;MPKENVYRLQARVNEDTANAARLGFPDWAVVMCFYAALHWINDYASRQGEKIDNFGASDSSQHSARWKYVKKLARAKNWGDLQDAYETLFRASITARYLKDLEGLDCSAREHYAKYGVDFAFDCLKTIKNRLES
;
A
#
# COMPACT_ATOMS: atom_id res chain seq x y z
N MET A 1 9.78 22.98 -16.08
CA MET A 1 9.86 21.63 -15.49
C MET A 1 8.49 21.01 -15.52
N PRO A 2 8.31 19.73 -15.92
CA PRO A 2 7.02 19.07 -15.80
C PRO A 2 6.60 19.07 -14.33
N LYS A 3 5.34 19.39 -14.05
CA LYS A 3 4.78 19.33 -12.69
C LYS A 3 4.83 17.89 -12.22
N GLU A 4 5.32 17.66 -11.00
CA GLU A 4 5.33 16.31 -10.43
C GLU A 4 3.90 15.73 -10.39
N ASN A 5 3.77 14.45 -10.73
CA ASN A 5 2.51 13.73 -10.63
C ASN A 5 2.01 13.75 -9.18
N VAL A 6 0.75 14.19 -8.96
CA VAL A 6 0.13 14.26 -7.63
C VAL A 6 0.24 12.93 -6.88
N TYR A 7 0.16 11.80 -7.58
CA TYR A 7 0.30 10.48 -6.96
C TYR A 7 1.70 10.26 -6.40
N ARG A 8 2.75 10.66 -7.12
CA ARG A 8 4.13 10.57 -6.62
C ARG A 8 4.35 11.42 -5.38
N LEU A 9 3.83 12.65 -5.38
CA LEU A 9 3.89 13.53 -4.21
C LEU A 9 3.18 12.89 -3.00
N GLN A 10 1.96 12.41 -3.18
CA GLN A 10 1.19 11.74 -2.12
C GLN A 10 1.90 10.49 -1.60
N ALA A 11 2.51 9.70 -2.49
CA ALA A 11 3.24 8.51 -2.10
C ALA A 11 4.42 8.84 -1.16
N ARG A 12 5.20 9.87 -1.51
CA ARG A 12 6.35 10.33 -0.70
C ARG A 12 5.92 10.90 0.65
N VAL A 13 4.91 11.78 0.66
CA VAL A 13 4.40 12.37 1.91
C VAL A 13 3.87 11.29 2.87
N ASN A 14 3.20 10.26 2.34
CA ASN A 14 2.74 9.14 3.15
C ASN A 14 3.90 8.29 3.67
N GLU A 15 4.95 8.07 2.87
CA GLU A 15 6.16 7.36 3.31
C GLU A 15 6.90 8.13 4.43
N ASP A 16 7.04 9.45 4.31
CA ASP A 16 7.62 10.30 5.35
C ASP A 16 6.78 10.23 6.64
N THR A 17 5.45 10.27 6.49
CA THR A 17 4.51 10.14 7.61
C THR A 17 4.63 8.76 8.25
N ALA A 18 4.78 7.69 7.47
CA ALA A 18 4.97 6.33 7.98
C ALA A 18 6.25 6.24 8.83
N ASN A 19 7.36 6.80 8.33
CA ASN A 19 8.63 6.85 9.05
C ASN A 19 8.52 7.62 10.37
N ALA A 20 7.85 8.78 10.37
CA ALA A 20 7.63 9.57 11.58
C ALA A 20 6.76 8.83 12.61
N ALA A 21 5.79 8.04 12.16
CA ALA A 21 4.88 7.31 13.03
C ALA A 21 5.46 5.99 13.56
N ARG A 22 6.54 5.47 12.96
CA ARG A 22 7.05 4.10 13.16
C ARG A 22 7.21 3.68 14.62
N LEU A 23 7.68 4.58 15.50
CA LEU A 23 7.94 4.27 16.92
C LEU A 23 6.77 4.62 17.85
N GLY A 24 6.03 5.69 17.58
CA GLY A 24 4.97 6.19 18.48
C GLY A 24 3.56 5.73 18.12
N PHE A 25 3.33 5.46 16.83
CA PHE A 25 2.02 5.14 16.26
C PHE A 25 2.19 4.04 15.19
N PRO A 26 2.63 2.83 15.59
CA PRO A 26 2.97 1.76 14.65
C PRO A 26 1.78 1.31 13.79
N ASP A 27 0.57 1.32 14.33
CA ASP A 27 -0.68 1.13 13.57
C ASP A 27 -0.83 2.16 12.46
N TRP A 28 -0.56 3.43 12.74
CA TRP A 28 -0.58 4.50 11.75
C TRP A 28 0.53 4.35 10.71
N ALA A 29 1.72 3.90 11.12
CA ALA A 29 2.82 3.63 10.20
C ALA A 29 2.42 2.59 9.14
N VAL A 30 1.74 1.50 9.53
CA VAL A 30 1.22 0.49 8.61
C VAL A 30 0.20 1.08 7.63
N VAL A 31 -0.73 1.89 8.11
CA VAL A 31 -1.73 2.56 7.26
C VAL A 31 -1.07 3.48 6.24
N MET A 32 -0.09 4.26 6.67
CA MET A 32 0.66 5.17 5.82
C MET A 32 1.52 4.43 4.79
N CYS A 33 2.14 3.29 5.14
CA CYS A 33 2.82 2.43 4.16
C CYS A 33 1.87 1.93 3.07
N PHE A 34 0.66 1.52 3.43
CA PHE A 34 -0.35 1.10 2.44
C PHE A 34 -0.81 2.27 1.55
N TYR A 35 -1.02 3.47 2.13
CA TYR A 35 -1.37 4.65 1.34
C TYR A 35 -0.22 5.12 0.44
N ALA A 36 1.03 5.00 0.87
CA ALA A 36 2.17 5.21 -0.01
C ALA A 36 2.14 4.23 -1.19
N ALA A 37 1.96 2.93 -0.91
CA ALA A 37 1.93 1.87 -1.92
C ALA A 37 0.83 2.08 -2.98
N LEU A 38 -0.40 2.40 -2.59
CA LEU A 38 -1.47 2.63 -3.56
C LEU A 38 -1.21 3.84 -4.46
N HIS A 39 -0.54 4.87 -3.95
CA HIS A 39 -0.19 6.05 -4.73
C HIS A 39 1.00 5.78 -5.66
N TRP A 40 1.96 4.96 -5.26
CA TRP A 40 3.00 4.46 -6.16
C TRP A 40 2.42 3.65 -7.33
N ILE A 41 1.42 2.81 -7.07
CA ILE A 41 0.69 2.08 -8.11
C ILE A 41 -0.04 3.03 -9.07
N ASN A 42 -0.72 4.06 -8.54
CA ASN A 42 -1.39 5.06 -9.36
C ASN A 42 -0.41 5.89 -10.21
N ASP A 43 0.74 6.29 -9.65
CA ASP A 43 1.80 6.97 -10.40
C ASP A 43 2.29 6.10 -11.56
N TYR A 44 2.58 4.82 -11.28
CA TYR A 44 3.04 3.90 -12.32
C TYR A 44 2.01 3.73 -13.43
N ALA A 45 0.75 3.44 -13.09
CA ALA A 45 -0.33 3.31 -14.08
C ALA A 45 -0.46 4.57 -14.93
N SER A 46 -0.43 5.75 -14.28
CA SER A 46 -0.48 7.05 -14.96
C SER A 46 0.69 7.24 -15.94
N ARG A 47 1.91 6.81 -15.58
CA ARG A 47 3.08 6.88 -16.48
C ARG A 47 2.98 5.93 -17.67
N GLN A 48 2.27 4.81 -17.52
CA GLN A 48 1.99 3.88 -18.61
C GLN A 48 0.78 4.31 -19.48
N GLY A 49 0.14 5.44 -19.17
CA GLY A 49 -1.09 5.88 -19.84
C GLY A 49 -2.33 5.04 -19.49
N GLU A 50 -2.26 4.25 -18.42
CA GLU A 50 -3.36 3.41 -17.94
C GLU A 50 -4.17 4.15 -16.86
N LYS A 51 -5.51 3.98 -16.87
CA LYS A 51 -6.39 4.48 -15.81
C LYS A 51 -6.84 3.32 -14.93
N ILE A 52 -6.60 3.43 -13.63
CA ILE A 52 -6.98 2.41 -12.65
C ILE A 52 -8.48 2.10 -12.69
N ASP A 53 -9.32 3.12 -12.91
CA ASP A 53 -10.78 2.97 -13.00
C ASP A 53 -11.20 1.98 -14.08
N ASN A 54 -10.40 1.81 -15.15
CA ASN A 54 -10.69 0.87 -16.23
C ASN A 54 -10.53 -0.60 -15.81
N PHE A 55 -9.94 -0.87 -14.65
CA PHE A 55 -9.78 -2.23 -14.11
C PHE A 55 -10.96 -2.61 -13.19
N GLY A 56 -11.85 -1.67 -12.89
CA GLY A 56 -13.07 -1.88 -12.12
C GLY A 56 -14.29 -2.20 -12.97
N ALA A 57 -15.26 -2.92 -12.39
CA ALA A 57 -16.65 -2.81 -12.86
C ALA A 57 -17.27 -1.52 -12.29
N SER A 58 -18.39 -1.06 -12.83
CA SER A 58 -19.09 0.17 -12.38
C SER A 58 -19.30 0.22 -10.85
N ASP A 59 -19.49 -0.94 -10.22
CA ASP A 59 -19.82 -1.07 -8.80
C ASP A 59 -18.65 -1.55 -7.94
N SER A 60 -17.45 -1.67 -8.53
CA SER A 60 -16.28 -2.18 -7.80
C SER A 60 -15.57 -1.07 -7.03
N SER A 61 -15.08 -1.40 -5.84
CA SER A 61 -14.30 -0.44 -5.05
C SER A 61 -13.00 -0.04 -5.78
N GLN A 62 -12.56 1.19 -5.54
CA GLN A 62 -11.27 1.69 -6.02
C GLN A 62 -10.08 0.79 -5.61
N HIS A 63 -10.18 0.12 -4.46
CA HIS A 63 -9.17 -0.85 -4.06
C HIS A 63 -9.21 -2.11 -4.93
N SER A 64 -10.40 -2.64 -5.23
CA SER A 64 -10.57 -3.81 -6.10
C SER A 64 -10.02 -3.56 -7.51
N ALA A 65 -10.21 -2.36 -8.05
CA ALA A 65 -9.62 -1.95 -9.33
C ALA A 65 -8.08 -1.95 -9.28
N ARG A 66 -7.49 -1.35 -8.23
CA ARG A 66 -6.02 -1.37 -8.02
C ARG A 66 -5.46 -2.77 -7.83
N TRP A 67 -6.14 -3.63 -7.07
CA TRP A 67 -5.70 -5.01 -6.88
C TRP A 67 -5.69 -5.79 -8.20
N LYS A 68 -6.73 -5.63 -9.04
CA LYS A 68 -6.76 -6.23 -10.39
C LYS A 68 -5.63 -5.70 -11.27
N TYR A 69 -5.35 -4.40 -11.18
CA TYR A 69 -4.22 -3.79 -11.88
C TYR A 69 -2.88 -4.40 -11.45
N VAL A 70 -2.62 -4.46 -10.14
CA VAL A 70 -1.41 -5.07 -9.56
C VAL A 70 -1.28 -6.51 -10.02
N LYS A 71 -2.35 -7.30 -9.96
CA LYS A 71 -2.36 -8.70 -10.41
C LYS A 71 -2.04 -8.85 -11.90
N LYS A 72 -2.62 -8.01 -12.77
CA LYS A 72 -2.28 -7.99 -14.21
C LYS A 72 -0.81 -7.66 -14.40
N LEU A 73 -0.32 -6.60 -13.73
CA LEU A 73 1.05 -6.13 -13.85
C LEU A 73 2.05 -7.19 -13.38
N ALA A 74 1.83 -7.77 -12.20
CA ALA A 74 2.63 -8.85 -11.63
C ALA A 74 2.73 -10.04 -12.57
N ARG A 75 1.60 -10.47 -13.18
CA ARG A 75 1.60 -11.55 -14.17
C ARG A 75 2.37 -11.18 -15.44
N ALA A 76 2.15 -9.99 -15.98
CA ALA A 76 2.75 -9.55 -17.23
C ALA A 76 4.28 -9.36 -17.13
N LYS A 77 4.78 -8.97 -15.96
CA LYS A 77 6.19 -8.69 -15.71
C LYS A 77 6.92 -9.78 -14.93
N ASN A 78 6.21 -10.85 -14.54
CA ASN A 78 6.70 -11.89 -13.63
C ASN A 78 7.19 -11.33 -12.27
N TRP A 79 6.42 -10.40 -11.70
CA TRP A 79 6.69 -9.76 -10.40
C TRP A 79 5.71 -10.27 -9.34
N GLY A 80 5.80 -11.56 -8.99
CA GLY A 80 4.94 -12.16 -7.95
C GLY A 80 5.06 -11.44 -6.61
N ASP A 81 6.28 -11.03 -6.26
CA ASP A 81 6.60 -10.25 -5.06
C ASP A 81 5.88 -8.89 -4.99
N LEU A 82 5.61 -8.25 -6.13
CA LEU A 82 4.80 -7.02 -6.16
C LEU A 82 3.36 -7.29 -5.70
N GLN A 83 2.76 -8.38 -6.17
CA GLN A 83 1.40 -8.75 -5.79
C GLN A 83 1.34 -9.11 -4.30
N ASP A 84 2.27 -9.93 -3.84
CA ASP A 84 2.34 -10.38 -2.45
C ASP A 84 2.53 -9.18 -1.51
N ALA A 85 3.50 -8.30 -1.79
CA ALA A 85 3.75 -7.11 -0.98
C ALA A 85 2.54 -6.17 -0.90
N TYR A 86 1.85 -5.94 -2.02
CA TYR A 86 0.65 -5.08 -2.03
C TYR A 86 -0.51 -5.71 -1.25
N GLU A 87 -0.71 -7.02 -1.38
CA GLU A 87 -1.76 -7.74 -0.64
C GLU A 87 -1.47 -7.79 0.86
N THR A 88 -0.23 -8.03 1.26
CA THR A 88 0.20 -7.97 2.66
C THR A 88 -0.06 -6.59 3.27
N LEU A 89 0.33 -5.51 2.60
CA LEU A 89 0.07 -4.15 3.08
C LEU A 89 -1.42 -3.85 3.17
N PHE A 90 -2.21 -4.29 2.20
CA PHE A 90 -3.65 -4.10 2.26
C PHE A 90 -4.27 -4.78 3.48
N ARG A 91 -3.99 -6.07 3.69
CA ARG A 91 -4.50 -6.83 4.84
C ARG A 91 -4.09 -6.18 6.15
N ALA A 92 -2.81 -5.87 6.32
CA ALA A 92 -2.31 -5.17 7.50
C ALA A 92 -2.98 -3.80 7.71
N SER A 93 -3.25 -3.04 6.65
CA SER A 93 -3.98 -1.76 6.76
C SER A 93 -5.44 -1.92 7.21
N ILE A 94 -6.06 -3.06 6.90
CA ILE A 94 -7.43 -3.37 7.30
C ILE A 94 -7.45 -3.76 8.78
N THR A 95 -6.50 -4.59 9.21
CA THR A 95 -6.26 -4.87 10.63
C THR A 95 -6.00 -3.58 11.42
N ALA A 96 -5.12 -2.70 10.93
CA ALA A 96 -4.77 -1.45 11.61
C ALA A 96 -5.96 -0.49 11.77
N ARG A 97 -6.89 -0.43 10.80
CA ARG A 97 -8.03 0.50 10.81
C ARG A 97 -9.29 -0.06 11.44
N TYR A 98 -9.50 -1.36 11.33
CA TYR A 98 -10.79 -1.98 11.62
C TYR A 98 -10.69 -3.17 12.58
N LEU A 99 -9.51 -3.44 13.14
CA LEU A 99 -9.22 -4.59 14.01
C LEU A 99 -9.57 -5.94 13.37
N LYS A 100 -9.61 -5.99 12.04
CA LYS A 100 -9.84 -7.23 11.32
C LYS A 100 -8.72 -8.22 11.62
N ASP A 101 -9.09 -9.46 11.89
CA ASP A 101 -8.23 -10.55 12.34
C ASP A 101 -7.73 -10.41 13.80
N LEU A 102 -8.20 -9.38 14.53
CA LEU A 102 -7.94 -9.16 15.96
C LEU A 102 -9.23 -9.10 16.78
N GLU A 103 -10.41 -9.36 16.20
CA GLU A 103 -11.71 -9.12 16.85
C GLU A 103 -11.92 -9.96 18.12
N GLY A 104 -11.24 -11.10 18.24
CA GLY A 104 -11.27 -11.97 19.42
C GLY A 104 -10.14 -11.71 20.42
N LEU A 105 -9.29 -10.71 20.18
CA LEU A 105 -8.17 -10.37 21.04
C LEU A 105 -8.51 -9.12 21.86
N ASP A 106 -8.17 -9.13 23.13
CA ASP A 106 -8.28 -7.96 24.01
C ASP A 106 -7.05 -7.04 23.81
N CYS A 107 -6.91 -6.50 22.59
CA CYS A 107 -5.86 -5.53 22.27
C CYS A 107 -6.27 -4.58 21.13
N SER A 108 -5.73 -3.37 21.18
CA SER A 108 -5.79 -2.42 20.08
C SER A 108 -4.79 -2.78 18.97
N ALA A 109 -5.05 -2.28 17.75
CA ALA A 109 -4.09 -2.38 16.65
C ALA A 109 -2.72 -1.78 17.02
N ARG A 110 -2.70 -0.68 17.79
CA ARG A 110 -1.47 -0.07 18.25
C ARG A 110 -0.66 -1.00 19.14
N GLU A 111 -1.30 -1.64 20.13
CA GLU A 111 -0.63 -2.60 21.01
C GLU A 111 -0.14 -3.82 20.23
N HIS A 112 -0.95 -4.32 19.29
CA HIS A 112 -0.56 -5.40 18.39
C HIS A 112 0.73 -5.05 17.62
N TYR A 113 0.75 -3.93 16.89
CA TYR A 113 1.91 -3.55 16.09
C TYR A 113 3.10 -3.05 16.90
N ALA A 114 2.89 -2.53 18.11
CA ALA A 114 3.96 -2.24 19.05
C ALA A 114 4.66 -3.53 19.52
N LYS A 115 3.88 -4.62 19.73
CA LYS A 115 4.40 -5.92 20.17
C LYS A 115 5.12 -6.69 19.07
N TYR A 116 4.56 -6.72 17.86
CA TYR A 116 5.06 -7.54 16.75
C TYR A 116 5.93 -6.78 15.74
N GLY A 117 5.98 -5.45 15.85
CA GLY A 117 6.74 -4.59 14.94
C GLY A 117 6.04 -4.32 13.61
N VAL A 118 6.61 -3.38 12.86
CA VAL A 118 6.04 -2.88 11.59
C VAL A 118 7.01 -2.94 10.42
N ASP A 119 8.19 -3.50 10.61
CA ASP A 119 9.27 -3.52 9.61
C ASP A 119 8.84 -4.20 8.31
N PHE A 120 8.01 -5.25 8.41
CA PHE A 120 7.42 -5.93 7.26
C PHE A 120 6.66 -4.97 6.33
N ALA A 121 5.99 -3.93 6.88
CA ALA A 121 5.25 -2.97 6.08
C ALA A 121 6.18 -2.07 5.26
N PHE A 122 7.31 -1.67 5.86
CA PHE A 122 8.35 -0.90 5.17
C PHE A 122 9.05 -1.74 4.09
N ASP A 123 9.34 -3.01 4.38
CA ASP A 123 9.93 -3.94 3.42
C ASP A 123 8.99 -4.22 2.23
N CYS A 124 7.68 -4.35 2.49
CA CYS A 124 6.68 -4.44 1.42
C CYS A 124 6.65 -3.17 0.58
N LEU A 125 6.62 -1.98 1.20
CA LEU A 125 6.63 -0.71 0.48
C LEU A 125 7.89 -0.56 -0.39
N LYS A 126 9.06 -0.94 0.15
CA LYS A 126 10.33 -0.94 -0.59
C LYS A 126 10.29 -1.88 -1.79
N THR A 127 9.77 -3.09 -1.62
CA THR A 127 9.58 -4.06 -2.71
C THR A 127 8.74 -3.47 -3.83
N ILE A 128 7.60 -2.85 -3.47
CA ILE A 128 6.71 -2.20 -4.43
C ILE A 128 7.44 -1.09 -5.19
N LYS A 129 8.12 -0.18 -4.48
CA LYS A 129 8.88 0.92 -5.12
C LYS A 129 9.94 0.41 -6.09
N ASN A 130 10.75 -0.56 -5.65
CA ASN A 130 11.80 -1.14 -6.48
C ASN A 130 11.27 -1.72 -7.80
N ARG A 131 10.06 -2.31 -7.81
CA ARG A 131 9.44 -2.84 -9.03
C ARG A 131 8.86 -1.76 -9.94
N LEU A 132 8.37 -0.65 -9.38
CA LEU A 132 7.69 0.39 -10.15
C LEU A 132 8.64 1.50 -10.64
N GLU A 133 9.81 1.61 -10.04
CA GLU A 133 10.85 2.60 -10.37
C GLU A 133 12.01 2.03 -11.18
N SER A 134 12.12 0.68 -11.28
CA SER A 134 13.04 -0.01 -12.20
C SER A 134 12.63 0.14 -13.67
#